data_AF-A0A6J1X4H7-F1
#
_entry.id   AF-A0A6J1X4H7-F1
#
_cell.length_a   1.000
_cell.length_b   1.000
_cell.length_c   1.000
_cell.angle_alpha   90.00
_cell.angle_beta   90.00
_cell.angle_gamma   90.00
#
_symmetry.space_group_name_H-M   'P 1'
#
loop_
_entity.id
_entity.type
_entity.pdbx_description
1 polymer ?
#
loop_
_entity_poly.entity_id
_entity_poly.type
_entity_poly.pdbx_seq_one_letter_code
_entity_poly.pdbx_strand_id
1 'polypeptide(L)'
;MVEQQMENLSVNDDDDVVDPWNVTGKSETGIDYDKLIKRFGSQKIDESLIQRFETVTGKRAHHFLRRGIFFSHRDFHNILSLYEKGEKFYLYTGRGPSSESMHIGHMIPFVFTK
;
A
#
# COMPACT_ATOMS: atom_id res chain seq x y z
N MET A 1 30.25 -0.97 -9.54
CA MET A 1 28.82 -1.05 -9.94
C MET A 1 27.97 -1.80 -8.91
N VAL A 2 28.43 -2.92 -8.34
CA VAL A 2 27.74 -3.60 -7.22
C VAL A 2 27.84 -2.80 -5.91
N GLU A 3 28.99 -2.16 -5.65
CA GLU A 3 29.21 -1.34 -4.45
C GLU A 3 28.23 -0.16 -4.34
N GLN A 4 27.90 0.51 -5.45
CA GLN A 4 26.88 1.58 -5.48
C GLN A 4 25.44 1.07 -5.24
N GLN A 5 25.16 -0.21 -5.50
CA GLN A 5 23.87 -0.83 -5.15
C GLN A 5 23.82 -1.20 -3.66
N MET A 6 24.96 -1.54 -3.04
CA MET A 6 25.05 -1.85 -1.61
C MET A 6 25.02 -0.59 -0.74
N GLU A 7 25.57 0.54 -1.22
CA GLU A 7 25.46 1.84 -0.55
C GLU A 7 24.01 2.34 -0.43
N ASN A 8 23.15 2.08 -1.42
CA ASN A 8 21.73 2.46 -1.37
C ASN A 8 20.87 1.59 -0.44
N LEU A 9 21.44 0.54 0.16
CA LEU A 9 20.78 -0.33 1.14
C LEU A 9 21.22 -0.02 2.58
N SER A 10 22.12 0.94 2.81
CA SER A 10 22.44 1.36 4.16
C SER A 10 21.23 2.05 4.78
N VAL A 11 20.61 1.39 5.76
CA VAL A 11 19.62 2.01 6.64
C VAL A 11 20.35 3.12 7.38
N ASN A 12 20.03 4.38 7.09
CA ASN A 12 20.55 5.48 7.87
C ASN A 12 19.82 5.49 9.22
N ASP A 13 20.49 5.86 10.31
CA ASP A 13 19.87 5.96 11.64
C ASP A 13 18.65 6.92 11.69
N ASP A 14 18.55 7.80 10.70
CA ASP A 14 17.47 8.76 10.46
C ASP A 14 16.30 8.19 9.64
N ASP A 15 16.29 6.91 9.28
CA ASP A 15 15.19 6.29 8.55
C ASP A 15 14.03 5.88 9.47
N ASP A 16 12.80 5.97 8.95
CA ASP A 16 11.61 5.45 9.62
C ASP A 16 11.65 3.93 9.75
N VAL A 17 11.23 3.38 10.88
CA VAL A 17 11.13 1.92 11.09
C VAL A 17 9.73 1.47 10.74
N VAL A 18 9.60 0.51 9.80
CA VAL A 18 8.32 -0.08 9.43
C VAL A 18 8.55 -1.56 9.16
N ASP A 19 8.02 -2.41 10.02
CA ASP A 19 8.01 -3.87 9.92
C ASP A 19 6.68 -4.43 10.46
N PRO A 20 6.42 -5.74 10.39
CA PRO A 20 5.14 -6.33 10.84
C PRO A 20 4.81 -6.15 12.33
N TRP A 21 5.77 -5.74 13.16
CA TRP A 21 5.62 -5.58 14.60
C TRP A 21 5.84 -4.13 15.07
N ASN A 22 6.68 -3.35 14.38
CA ASN A 22 7.05 -1.99 14.76
C ASN A 22 6.80 -0.98 13.64
N VAL A 23 6.21 0.15 14.02
CA VAL A 23 6.10 1.34 13.17
C VAL A 23 6.55 2.54 14.00
N THR A 24 7.62 3.21 13.57
CA THR A 24 8.19 4.37 14.27
C THR A 24 8.67 5.38 13.25
N GLY A 25 8.02 6.54 13.20
CA GLY A 25 8.46 7.68 12.41
C GLY A 25 9.46 8.53 13.19
N LYS A 26 10.43 9.13 12.49
CA LYS A 26 11.37 10.09 13.08
C LYS A 26 10.83 11.53 13.06
N SER A 27 9.83 11.80 12.21
CA SER A 27 9.17 13.10 12.09
C SER A 27 7.87 13.15 12.90
N GLU A 28 7.57 14.33 13.45
CA GLU A 28 6.28 14.66 14.08
C GLU A 28 5.09 14.51 13.10
N THR A 29 5.34 14.62 11.79
CA THR A 29 4.33 14.46 10.73
C THR A 29 4.02 12.99 10.40
N GLY A 30 4.70 12.04 11.06
CA GLY A 30 4.57 10.61 10.79
C GLY A 30 5.54 10.10 9.72
N ILE A 31 5.20 8.95 9.13
CA ILE A 31 6.04 8.21 8.18
C ILE A 31 6.14 8.92 6.83
N ASP A 32 7.35 8.99 6.26
CA ASP A 32 7.53 9.37 4.86
C ASP A 32 7.17 8.20 3.93
N TYR A 33 5.92 8.20 3.48
CA TYR A 33 5.40 7.14 2.61
C TYR A 33 6.06 7.11 1.23
N ASP A 34 6.53 8.24 0.68
CA ASP A 34 7.19 8.27 -0.63
C ASP A 34 8.60 7.64 -0.53
N LYS A 35 9.31 7.86 0.57
CA LYS A 35 10.55 7.15 0.88
C LYS A 35 10.29 5.65 1.11
N LEU A 36 9.21 5.30 1.79
CA LEU A 36 8.83 3.91 2.04
C LEU A 36 8.53 3.13 0.76
N ILE A 37 7.85 3.75 -0.22
CA ILE A 37 7.60 3.17 -1.54
C ILE A 37 8.92 2.78 -2.21
N LYS A 38 9.90 3.69 -2.21
CA LYS A 38 11.23 3.44 -2.80
C LYS A 38 11.96 2.32 -2.05
N ARG A 39 11.99 2.38 -0.71
CA ARG A 39 12.67 1.38 0.12
C ARG A 39 12.15 -0.03 -0.10
N PHE A 40 10.83 -0.20 -0.14
CA PHE A 40 10.24 -1.51 -0.38
C PHE A 40 10.16 -1.86 -1.87
N GLY A 41 10.40 -0.93 -2.79
CA GLY A 41 10.31 -1.15 -4.23
C GLY A 41 8.88 -1.42 -4.70
N SER A 42 7.88 -0.81 -4.07
CA SER A 42 6.49 -0.82 -4.54
C SER A 42 6.25 0.33 -5.53
N GLN A 43 5.04 0.41 -6.08
CA GLN A 43 4.63 1.48 -6.98
C GLN A 43 3.60 2.37 -6.30
N LYS A 44 3.68 3.69 -6.56
CA LYS A 44 2.70 4.66 -6.05
C LYS A 44 1.38 4.49 -6.78
N ILE A 45 0.27 4.54 -6.04
CA ILE A 45 -1.06 4.68 -6.63
C ILE A 45 -1.21 6.14 -7.05
N ASP A 46 -1.05 6.41 -8.33
CA ASP A 46 -1.19 7.74 -8.90
C ASP A 46 -2.63 8.01 -9.40
N GLU A 47 -2.86 9.25 -9.82
CA GLU A 47 -4.18 9.68 -10.30
C GLU A 47 -4.60 8.96 -11.59
N SER A 48 -3.65 8.58 -12.44
CA SER A 48 -3.91 7.84 -13.67
C SER A 48 -4.44 6.42 -13.39
N LEU A 49 -3.89 5.77 -12.37
CA LEU A 49 -4.33 4.44 -11.92
C LEU A 49 -5.70 4.51 -11.25
N ILE A 50 -5.98 5.57 -10.49
CA ILE A 50 -7.32 5.81 -9.94
C ILE A 50 -8.34 6.01 -11.06
N GLN A 51 -8.04 6.82 -12.07
CA GLN A 51 -8.92 7.03 -13.23
C GLN A 51 -9.14 5.73 -14.02
N ARG A 52 -8.09 4.91 -14.20
CA ARG A 52 -8.22 3.59 -14.83
C ARG A 52 -9.12 2.67 -14.01
N PHE A 53 -8.95 2.63 -12.69
CA PHE A 53 -9.83 1.84 -11.82
C PHE A 53 -11.30 2.24 -11.99
N GLU A 54 -11.60 3.55 -11.99
CA GLU A 54 -12.97 4.04 -12.15
C GLU A 54 -13.55 3.69 -13.54
N THR A 55 -12.73 3.78 -14.58
CA THR A 55 -13.12 3.42 -15.95
C THR A 55 -13.41 1.93 -16.09
N VAL A 56 -12.49 1.08 -15.61
CA VAL A 56 -12.55 -0.37 -15.73
C VAL A 56 -13.72 -0.96 -14.93
N THR A 57 -13.96 -0.42 -13.73
CA THR A 57 -15.00 -0.95 -12.83
C THR A 57 -16.37 -0.28 -13.03
N GLY A 58 -16.42 0.86 -13.72
CA GLY A 58 -17.62 1.71 -13.81
C GLY A 58 -18.07 2.27 -12.46
N LYS A 59 -17.21 2.21 -11.43
CA LYS A 59 -17.51 2.65 -10.07
C LYS A 59 -16.56 3.74 -9.64
N ARG A 60 -17.10 4.72 -8.91
CA ARG A 60 -16.27 5.71 -8.23
C ARG A 60 -15.31 5.02 -7.26
N ALA A 61 -14.04 5.39 -7.27
CA ALA A 61 -13.00 4.79 -6.44
C ALA A 61 -13.37 4.89 -4.96
N HIS A 62 -12.83 4.03 -4.09
CA HIS A 62 -13.06 4.23 -2.66
C HIS A 62 -12.39 5.54 -2.18
N HIS A 63 -12.93 6.19 -1.15
CA HIS A 63 -12.29 7.41 -0.63
C HIS A 63 -10.91 7.16 -0.04
N PHE A 64 -10.57 5.91 0.31
CA PHE A 64 -9.21 5.54 0.73
C PHE A 64 -8.18 5.58 -0.41
N LEU A 65 -8.59 5.34 -1.66
CA LEU A 65 -7.72 5.54 -2.82
C LEU A 65 -7.57 7.04 -3.11
N ARG A 66 -8.69 7.76 -3.19
CA ARG A 66 -8.68 9.20 -3.51
C ARG A 66 -7.97 10.10 -2.49
N ARG A 67 -7.89 9.67 -1.24
CA ARG A 67 -7.23 10.41 -0.15
C ARG A 67 -5.80 9.91 0.13
N GLY A 68 -5.29 8.95 -0.65
CA GLY A 68 -3.95 8.40 -0.44
C GLY A 68 -3.79 7.61 0.86
N ILE A 69 -4.85 7.00 1.39
CA ILE A 69 -4.76 6.10 2.55
C ILE A 69 -4.23 4.74 2.09
N PHE A 70 -4.77 4.22 0.99
CA PHE A 70 -4.10 3.19 0.19
C PHE A 70 -3.30 3.92 -0.88
N PHE A 71 -1.98 3.99 -0.68
CA PHE A 71 -1.08 4.86 -1.45
C PHE A 71 -0.10 4.11 -2.35
N SER A 72 0.07 2.80 -2.15
CA SER A 72 1.01 1.98 -2.93
C SER A 72 0.43 0.63 -3.30
N HIS A 73 1.00 0.02 -4.34
CA HIS A 73 0.58 -1.27 -4.86
C HIS A 73 1.75 -2.07 -5.46
N ARG A 74 1.47 -3.33 -5.79
CA ARG A 74 2.26 -4.17 -6.71
C ARG A 74 1.28 -4.83 -7.66
N ASP A 75 1.57 -4.79 -8.96
CA ASP A 75 0.78 -5.47 -10.01
C ASP A 75 -0.72 -5.13 -10.08
N PHE A 76 -1.16 -3.99 -9.55
CA PHE A 76 -2.57 -3.61 -9.61
C PHE A 76 -3.07 -3.39 -11.05
N HIS A 77 -2.19 -2.94 -11.94
CA HIS A 77 -2.47 -2.92 -13.38
C HIS A 77 -2.80 -4.30 -13.96
N ASN A 78 -2.20 -5.37 -13.44
CA ASN A 78 -2.48 -6.73 -13.90
C ASN A 78 -3.87 -7.17 -13.44
N ILE A 79 -4.25 -6.87 -12.20
CA ILE A 79 -5.60 -7.14 -11.67
C ILE A 79 -6.67 -6.41 -12.48
N LEU A 80 -6.45 -5.13 -12.82
CA LEU A 80 -7.38 -4.39 -13.69
C LEU A 80 -7.48 -5.03 -15.07
N SER A 81 -6.36 -5.47 -15.65
CA SER A 81 -6.36 -6.16 -16.94
C SER A 81 -7.09 -7.50 -16.90
N LEU A 82 -7.01 -8.26 -15.81
CA LEU A 82 -7.79 -9.50 -15.62
C LEU A 82 -9.27 -9.19 -15.55
N TYR A 83 -9.65 -8.15 -14.81
CA TYR A 83 -11.04 -7.71 -14.68
C TYR A 83 -11.62 -7.30 -16.04
N GLU A 84 -10.89 -6.52 -16.85
CA GLU A 84 -11.29 -6.09 -18.20
C GLU A 84 -11.55 -7.28 -19.14
N LYS A 85 -10.78 -8.37 -18.99
CA LYS A 85 -10.93 -9.60 -19.77
C LYS A 85 -12.02 -10.54 -19.26
N GLY A 86 -12.65 -10.23 -18.12
CA GLY A 86 -13.58 -11.14 -17.45
C GLY A 86 -12.90 -12.37 -16.82
N GLU A 87 -11.59 -12.30 -16.60
CA GLU A 87 -10.84 -13.35 -15.92
C GLU A 87 -11.06 -13.29 -14.40
N LYS A 88 -11.01 -14.46 -13.76
CA LYS A 88 -11.31 -14.59 -12.33
C LYS A 88 -10.06 -14.33 -11.50
N PHE A 89 -10.23 -13.59 -10.41
CA PHE A 89 -9.27 -13.48 -9.31
C PHE A 89 -10.05 -13.47 -7.99
N TYR A 90 -9.34 -13.55 -6.87
CA TYR A 90 -9.94 -13.51 -5.54
C TYR A 90 -9.25 -12.48 -4.66
N LEU A 91 -9.95 -12.01 -3.62
CA LEU A 91 -9.39 -11.12 -2.60
C LEU A 91 -8.93 -11.96 -1.41
N TYR A 92 -7.79 -11.58 -0.83
CA TYR A 92 -7.24 -12.21 0.36
C TYR A 92 -6.70 -11.13 1.30
N THR A 93 -7.15 -11.18 2.56
CA THR A 93 -6.65 -10.35 3.66
C THR A 93 -6.70 -11.17 4.95
N GLY A 94 -6.01 -10.74 5.99
CA GLY A 94 -5.85 -11.53 7.21
C GLY A 94 -5.66 -10.71 8.48
N ARG A 95 -5.71 -11.40 9.62
CA ARG A 95 -5.51 -10.84 10.96
C ARG A 95 -4.85 -11.87 11.86
N GLY A 96 -3.76 -11.50 12.51
CA GLY A 96 -3.20 -12.25 13.64
C GLY A 96 -4.01 -11.94 14.91
N PRO A 97 -4.72 -12.90 15.53
CA PRO A 97 -5.51 -12.62 16.73
C PRO A 97 -4.60 -12.23 17.92
N SER A 98 -4.87 -11.10 18.59
CA SER A 98 -3.99 -10.60 19.68
C SER A 98 -4.71 -10.17 20.98
N SER A 99 -5.99 -9.82 20.93
CA SER A 99 -6.78 -9.30 22.07
C SER A 99 -8.27 -9.60 21.90
N GLU A 100 -9.06 -9.45 22.97
CA GLU A 100 -10.52 -9.68 22.94
C GLU A 100 -11.26 -8.75 21.97
N SER A 101 -10.76 -7.53 21.76
CA SER A 101 -11.39 -6.54 20.90
C SER A 101 -10.43 -5.96 19.84
N MET A 102 -11.02 -5.50 18.73
CA MET A 102 -10.34 -4.77 17.67
C MET A 102 -10.50 -3.26 17.88
N HIS A 103 -9.41 -2.49 17.79
CA HIS A 103 -9.48 -1.03 17.66
C HIS A 103 -9.78 -0.58 16.22
N ILE A 104 -10.20 0.68 16.05
CA ILE A 104 -10.62 1.27 14.76
C ILE A 104 -9.58 1.13 13.64
N GLY A 105 -8.28 1.16 13.97
CA GLY A 105 -7.20 0.95 12.99
C GLY A 105 -7.30 -0.39 12.26
N HIS A 106 -7.80 -1.44 12.91
CA HIS A 106 -7.98 -2.74 12.26
C HIS A 106 -9.05 -2.70 11.17
N MET A 107 -10.01 -1.76 11.22
CA MET A 107 -11.12 -1.71 10.27
C MET A 107 -10.69 -1.21 8.89
N ILE A 108 -9.59 -0.46 8.78
CA ILE A 108 -9.14 0.13 7.51
C ILE A 108 -8.97 -0.93 6.40
N PRO A 109 -8.19 -2.02 6.58
CA PRO A 109 -8.08 -3.06 5.57
C PRO A 109 -9.40 -3.81 5.32
N PHE A 110 -10.21 -4.08 6.35
CA PHE A 110 -11.46 -4.83 6.18
C PHE A 110 -12.55 -4.03 5.47
N VAL A 111 -12.69 -2.74 5.78
CA VAL A 111 -13.64 -1.84 5.10
C VAL A 111 -13.28 -1.69 3.64
N PHE A 112 -11.98 -1.64 3.29
CA PHE A 112 -11.57 -1.54 1.89
C PHE A 112 -11.76 -2.84 1.11
N THR A 113 -11.69 -4.00 1.78
CA THR A 113 -11.81 -5.32 1.14
C THR A 113 -13.27 -5.71 0.85
N LYS A 114 -14.24 -5.12 1.55
CA LYS A 114 -15.68 -5.43 1.45
C LYS A 114 -16.35 -4.77 0.23
#